data_AF-A0A8J3JUT1-F1
#
_entry.id   AF-A0A8J3JUT1-F1
#
_cell.length_a   1.000
_cell.length_b   1.000
_cell.length_c   1.000
_cell.angle_alpha   90.00
_cell.angle_beta   90.00
_cell.angle_gamma   90.00
#
_symmetry.space_group_name_H-M   'P 1'
#
loop_
_entity.id
_entity.type
_entity.pdbx_description
1 polymer ?
#
loop_
_entity_poly.entity_id
_entity_poly.type
_entity_poly.pdbx_seq_one_letter_code
_entity_poly.pdbx_strand_id
1 'polypeptide(L)'
;MQEAHVPLRRSRRARSALAAGVSVTVTALILTIGAAANAATLLSDDFNDGNANGWTTSGGSWSVSSGAYAQSSTGASAKALAGSTSWSTATVSAKVRANTFSNSTSRGVGVAARVQSTSNFYALVLTPTAVQLRKGSTTVLATAPFSAATGTWYTLALSASGSSLVGSVNGSQLVSVSDGSYPTGRAGLLANYTAASFDDVVATDAAGPSPSTPPSASSSPSAPPSASPSASVPPSPSTSPPPPPTGIIGWATQAGGTTGGAGGATVTVSTWADFRTQAQASGTRTILVNGMLSGSGTVEITANKTIQGVGANSGVSGTTLNIEDLHPANVIIQNMNIRGVPGGDAIQIENATHIWIDHNMMSSTIESDVDFYDGMIDITHAGDYVTVSWNILRNHWKDSLVGHSDGNAGEDVGHLRITYHHNWFDRTFERNPRVRFGETVHVFNNYYSNIDNNTSSYGIASTMNAGVLVEGNVFENVVQACWSASGYADSDPGRLVARDNLLTNSGPCETNGSVASVPYGYTAQSSGAVKSSVTAGAGAGKL
;
A
#
# COMPACT_ATOMS: atom_id res chain seq x y z
N MET A 1 -18.96 5.84 -64.72
CA MET A 1 -19.30 5.05 -65.92
C MET A 1 -18.01 4.53 -66.54
N GLN A 2 -17.99 3.22 -66.74
CA GLN A 2 -17.17 2.40 -67.63
C GLN A 2 -15.63 2.36 -67.50
N GLU A 3 -15.22 1.16 -67.06
CA GLU A 3 -13.97 0.46 -67.30
C GLU A 3 -13.54 0.44 -68.78
N ALA A 4 -12.24 0.31 -69.00
CA ALA A 4 -11.72 -0.44 -70.14
C ALA A 4 -10.42 -1.16 -69.75
N HIS A 5 -10.38 -2.43 -70.10
CA HIS A 5 -9.43 -3.45 -69.70
C HIS A 5 -8.83 -4.06 -70.99
N VAL A 6 -7.67 -4.76 -70.88
CA VAL A 6 -7.16 -5.80 -71.81
C VAL A 6 -6.26 -5.30 -72.98
N PRO A 7 -5.20 -6.03 -73.46
CA PRO A 7 -4.17 -6.80 -72.75
C PRO A 7 -2.75 -6.85 -73.42
N LEU A 8 -1.80 -7.47 -72.70
CA LEU A 8 -0.74 -8.43 -73.09
C LEU A 8 -0.23 -8.52 -74.56
N ARG A 9 1.10 -8.47 -74.76
CA ARG A 9 1.94 -9.66 -75.08
C ARG A 9 3.45 -9.39 -75.14
N ARG A 10 4.19 -10.43 -74.70
CA ARG A 10 5.65 -10.61 -74.60
C ARG A 10 6.35 -10.75 -75.95
N SER A 11 7.64 -10.40 -76.02
CA SER A 11 8.65 -11.17 -76.76
C SER A 11 10.04 -11.04 -76.10
N ARG A 12 10.94 -11.97 -76.42
CA ARG A 12 12.04 -12.51 -75.59
C ARG A 12 13.35 -12.49 -76.41
N ARG A 13 14.50 -12.50 -75.69
CA ARG A 13 15.89 -12.90 -76.10
C ARG A 13 16.69 -11.83 -76.86
N ALA A 14 18.01 -11.65 -76.71
CA ALA A 14 19.14 -12.54 -76.41
C ALA A 14 20.28 -11.78 -75.66
N ARG A 15 21.03 -12.36 -74.69
CA ARG A 15 22.38 -12.99 -74.79
C ARG A 15 23.37 -12.25 -75.72
N SER A 16 24.65 -12.01 -75.45
CA SER A 16 25.58 -12.06 -74.31
C SER A 16 26.90 -11.48 -74.87
N ALA A 17 27.67 -10.67 -74.14
CA ALA A 17 29.07 -10.35 -74.52
C ALA A 17 29.97 -10.22 -73.28
N LEU A 18 31.22 -10.63 -73.50
CA LEU A 18 32.24 -11.07 -72.56
C LEU A 18 32.75 -10.03 -71.55
N ALA A 19 33.25 -10.59 -70.44
CA ALA A 19 33.90 -9.95 -69.32
C ALA A 19 35.37 -9.55 -69.58
N ALA A 20 35.78 -8.45 -68.95
CA ALA A 20 37.14 -8.19 -68.47
C ALA A 20 37.01 -7.54 -67.08
N GLY A 21 37.63 -8.13 -66.06
CA GLY A 21 37.61 -7.66 -64.66
C GLY A 21 38.53 -6.45 -64.44
N VAL A 22 38.77 -5.90 -63.24
CA VAL A 22 38.46 -6.26 -61.85
C VAL A 22 38.50 -4.94 -61.05
N SER A 23 37.48 -4.67 -60.23
CA SER A 23 37.60 -3.98 -58.93
C SER A 23 36.28 -4.17 -58.19
N VAL A 24 36.23 -5.17 -57.32
CA VAL A 24 35.08 -5.46 -56.47
C VAL A 24 35.33 -4.83 -55.11
N THR A 25 34.71 -3.69 -54.86
CA THR A 25 34.34 -3.28 -53.49
C THR A 25 33.11 -4.10 -53.09
N VAL A 26 33.30 -5.08 -52.21
CA VAL A 26 32.21 -5.83 -51.60
C VAL A 26 31.57 -4.92 -50.55
N THR A 27 30.51 -4.21 -50.91
CA THR A 27 29.54 -3.74 -49.93
C THR A 27 28.68 -4.95 -49.57
N ALA A 28 28.97 -5.58 -48.43
CA ALA A 28 28.11 -6.61 -47.88
C ALA A 28 26.75 -5.99 -47.57
N LEU A 29 25.78 -6.20 -48.46
CA LEU A 29 24.37 -6.05 -48.14
C LEU A 29 24.04 -7.15 -47.14
N ILE A 30 24.17 -6.86 -45.86
CA ILE A 30 23.63 -7.69 -44.80
C ILE A 30 22.11 -7.65 -45.01
N LEU A 31 21.56 -8.69 -45.65
CA LEU A 31 20.17 -9.06 -45.44
C LEU A 31 20.07 -9.44 -43.96
N THR A 32 19.76 -8.45 -43.12
CA THR A 32 19.16 -8.74 -41.82
C THR A 32 17.83 -9.38 -42.14
N ILE A 33 17.79 -10.71 -42.10
CA ILE A 33 16.55 -11.45 -41.93
C ILE A 33 16.06 -10.98 -40.56
N GLY A 34 15.18 -9.97 -40.56
CA GLY A 34 14.50 -9.54 -39.34
C GLY A 34 13.75 -10.74 -38.83
N ALA A 35 14.27 -11.38 -37.78
CA ALA A 35 13.47 -12.28 -36.98
C ALA A 35 12.26 -11.45 -36.52
N ALA A 36 11.06 -11.82 -36.98
CA ALA A 36 9.85 -11.29 -36.38
C ALA A 36 9.94 -11.64 -34.90
N ALA A 37 10.11 -10.62 -34.05
CA ALA A 37 10.06 -10.80 -32.61
C ALA A 37 8.64 -11.25 -32.28
N ASN A 38 8.48 -12.52 -31.92
CA ASN A 38 7.21 -13.02 -31.41
C ASN A 38 7.09 -12.53 -29.97
N ALA A 39 5.99 -11.83 -29.68
CA ALA A 39 5.65 -11.49 -28.30
C ALA A 39 5.56 -12.78 -27.48
N ALA A 40 6.28 -12.86 -26.36
CA ALA A 40 6.21 -14.00 -25.47
C ALA A 40 4.86 -13.98 -24.75
N THR A 41 4.20 -15.14 -24.70
CA THR A 41 3.03 -15.35 -23.85
C THR A 41 3.47 -15.31 -22.40
N LEU A 42 3.01 -14.29 -21.67
CA LEU A 42 3.28 -14.09 -20.24
C LEU A 42 2.28 -14.82 -19.35
N LEU A 43 1.04 -14.90 -19.82
CA LEU A 43 -0.08 -15.58 -19.17
C LEU A 43 -0.94 -16.24 -20.23
N SER A 44 -1.38 -17.47 -19.97
CA SER A 44 -2.49 -18.10 -20.66
C SER A 44 -3.31 -18.85 -19.65
N ASP A 45 -4.63 -18.64 -19.65
CA ASP A 45 -5.55 -19.38 -18.80
C ASP A 45 -6.89 -19.56 -19.52
N ASP A 46 -7.27 -20.82 -19.73
CA ASP A 46 -8.54 -21.22 -20.34
C ASP A 46 -9.53 -21.80 -19.30
N PHE A 47 -9.13 -21.82 -18.02
CA PHE A 47 -9.90 -22.33 -16.87
C PHE A 47 -10.45 -23.76 -17.02
N ASN A 48 -10.00 -24.53 -18.02
CA ASN A 48 -10.47 -25.89 -18.28
C ASN A 48 -9.94 -26.90 -17.25
N ASP A 49 -8.89 -26.54 -16.51
CA ASP A 49 -8.34 -27.30 -15.41
C ASP A 49 -9.16 -27.16 -14.10
N GLY A 50 -10.24 -26.39 -14.14
CA GLY A 50 -11.20 -26.22 -13.04
C GLY A 50 -10.70 -25.34 -11.90
N ASN A 51 -9.59 -24.63 -12.06
CA ASN A 51 -9.07 -23.71 -11.05
C ASN A 51 -8.68 -22.36 -11.68
N ALA A 52 -8.42 -21.37 -10.82
CA ALA A 52 -7.90 -20.06 -11.21
C ALA A 52 -6.56 -19.79 -10.51
N ASN A 53 -5.68 -20.80 -10.47
CA ASN A 53 -4.38 -20.66 -9.83
C ASN A 53 -3.58 -19.55 -10.49
N GLY A 54 -2.94 -18.69 -9.68
CA GLY A 54 -2.22 -17.52 -10.18
C GLY A 54 -3.09 -16.27 -10.39
N TRP A 55 -4.40 -16.36 -10.16
CA TRP A 55 -5.30 -15.21 -10.07
C TRP A 55 -5.52 -14.78 -8.63
N THR A 56 -5.55 -13.47 -8.41
CA THR A 56 -5.89 -12.84 -7.12
C THR A 56 -7.09 -11.92 -7.32
N THR A 57 -8.12 -12.08 -6.50
CA THR A 57 -9.39 -11.34 -6.63
C THR A 57 -9.45 -10.16 -5.68
N SER A 58 -10.07 -9.06 -6.12
CA SER A 58 -10.45 -7.92 -5.29
C SER A 58 -11.96 -7.67 -5.48
N GLY A 59 -12.73 -7.84 -4.41
CA GLY A 59 -14.19 -7.76 -4.43
C GLY A 59 -14.88 -8.89 -5.22
N GLY A 60 -16.21 -8.97 -5.06
CA GLY A 60 -17.06 -9.94 -5.74
C GLY A 60 -16.96 -11.37 -5.19
N SER A 61 -17.62 -12.29 -5.87
CA SER A 61 -17.60 -13.72 -5.54
C SER A 61 -17.19 -14.47 -6.79
N TRP A 62 -16.00 -15.07 -6.75
CA TRP A 62 -15.35 -15.66 -7.91
C TRP A 62 -15.23 -17.17 -7.77
N SER A 63 -15.52 -17.89 -8.85
CA SER A 63 -15.31 -19.33 -8.92
C SER A 63 -15.12 -19.78 -10.36
N VAL A 64 -14.34 -20.83 -10.55
CA VAL A 64 -14.29 -21.51 -11.84
C VAL A 64 -15.40 -22.53 -11.90
N SER A 65 -16.23 -22.45 -12.94
CA SER A 65 -17.31 -23.40 -13.20
C SER A 65 -17.49 -23.57 -14.70
N SER A 66 -17.61 -24.82 -15.14
CA SER A 66 -17.87 -25.16 -16.54
C SER A 66 -16.83 -24.58 -17.52
N GLY A 67 -15.54 -24.59 -17.14
CA GLY A 67 -14.44 -24.09 -17.98
C GLY A 67 -14.41 -22.57 -18.13
N ALA A 68 -15.05 -21.82 -17.23
CA ALA A 68 -15.00 -20.36 -17.24
C ALA A 68 -14.82 -19.83 -15.82
N TYR A 69 -14.09 -18.72 -15.71
CA TYR A 69 -13.94 -18.00 -14.45
C TYR A 69 -15.09 -17.01 -14.29
N ALA A 70 -15.95 -17.26 -13.30
CA ALA A 70 -17.18 -16.52 -13.11
C ALA A 70 -17.11 -15.60 -11.90
N GLN A 71 -17.62 -14.39 -12.05
CA GLN A 71 -17.95 -13.46 -10.98
C GLN A 71 -19.48 -13.36 -10.88
N SER A 72 -20.05 -13.53 -9.69
CA SER A 72 -21.52 -13.60 -9.53
C SER A 72 -22.17 -12.38 -8.88
N SER A 73 -21.41 -11.49 -8.23
CA SER A 73 -21.96 -10.34 -7.50
C SER A 73 -22.21 -9.12 -8.40
N THR A 74 -23.34 -8.45 -8.20
CA THR A 74 -23.68 -7.20 -8.90
C THR A 74 -23.61 -5.96 -7.99
N GLY A 75 -23.30 -6.14 -6.71
CA GLY A 75 -23.39 -5.09 -5.69
C GLY A 75 -22.24 -4.09 -5.69
N ALA A 76 -21.09 -4.45 -6.26
CA ALA A 76 -19.89 -3.62 -6.28
C ALA A 76 -19.03 -3.91 -7.52
N SER A 77 -17.94 -3.15 -7.67
CA SER A 77 -16.88 -3.51 -8.61
C SER A 77 -16.05 -4.67 -8.08
N ALA A 78 -15.69 -5.58 -8.98
CA ALA A 78 -14.84 -6.73 -8.71
C ALA A 78 -13.77 -6.86 -9.80
N LYS A 79 -12.61 -7.40 -9.43
CA LYS A 79 -11.49 -7.65 -10.33
C LYS A 79 -10.82 -8.98 -10.02
N ALA A 80 -10.23 -9.60 -11.03
CA ALA A 80 -9.27 -10.68 -10.85
C ALA A 80 -7.98 -10.32 -11.59
N LEU A 81 -6.83 -10.41 -10.93
CA LEU A 81 -5.54 -9.97 -11.45
C LEU A 81 -4.56 -11.16 -11.50
N ALA A 82 -3.76 -11.24 -12.55
CA ALA A 82 -2.77 -12.30 -12.70
C ALA A 82 -1.49 -11.77 -13.37
N GLY A 83 -0.35 -12.29 -12.92
CA GLY A 83 0.96 -11.90 -13.43
C GLY A 83 1.73 -10.90 -12.58
N SER A 84 2.85 -10.42 -13.12
CA SER A 84 3.79 -9.52 -12.44
C SER A 84 3.58 -8.06 -12.81
N THR A 85 3.76 -7.16 -11.84
CA THR A 85 3.76 -5.70 -12.07
C THR A 85 4.98 -5.22 -12.87
N SER A 86 6.02 -6.04 -12.98
CA SER A 86 7.20 -5.78 -13.82
C SER A 86 6.96 -6.03 -15.30
N TRP A 87 5.81 -6.61 -15.68
CA TRP A 87 5.53 -6.86 -17.09
C TRP A 87 5.41 -5.54 -17.85
N SER A 88 6.32 -5.33 -18.80
CA SER A 88 6.17 -4.37 -19.88
C SER A 88 5.18 -4.95 -20.90
N THR A 89 3.91 -5.05 -20.49
CA THR A 89 2.87 -5.78 -21.21
C THR A 89 2.36 -4.98 -22.41
N ALA A 90 2.17 -5.68 -23.54
CA ALA A 90 1.72 -5.14 -24.81
C ALA A 90 0.31 -5.50 -25.23
N THR A 91 -0.28 -6.62 -24.79
CA THR A 91 -1.71 -6.93 -25.02
C THR A 91 -2.26 -7.85 -23.93
N VAL A 92 -3.46 -7.54 -23.42
CA VAL A 92 -4.28 -8.47 -22.62
C VAL A 92 -5.57 -8.74 -23.37
N SER A 93 -5.87 -10.01 -23.60
CA SER A 93 -7.07 -10.49 -24.31
C SER A 93 -7.82 -11.51 -23.47
N ALA A 94 -9.15 -11.50 -23.57
CA ALA A 94 -10.01 -12.54 -23.00
C ALA A 94 -11.35 -12.59 -23.74
N LYS A 95 -12.00 -13.76 -23.74
CA LYS A 95 -13.45 -13.83 -23.94
C LYS A 95 -14.12 -13.38 -22.66
N VAL A 96 -15.08 -12.47 -22.80
CA VAL A 96 -15.88 -11.95 -21.70
C VAL A 96 -17.36 -12.08 -22.03
N ARG A 97 -18.16 -12.42 -21.04
CA ARG A 97 -19.61 -12.47 -21.15
C ARG A 97 -20.23 -11.81 -19.94
N ALA A 98 -20.99 -10.74 -20.15
CA ALA A 98 -21.85 -10.21 -19.10
C ALA A 98 -23.04 -11.15 -18.92
N ASN A 99 -23.14 -11.80 -17.77
CA ASN A 99 -24.28 -12.64 -17.42
C ASN A 99 -25.46 -11.75 -16.99
N THR A 100 -25.17 -10.71 -16.20
CA THR A 100 -26.18 -9.75 -15.73
C THR A 100 -25.54 -8.40 -15.47
N PHE A 101 -26.09 -7.35 -16.09
CA PHE A 101 -25.78 -5.96 -15.76
C PHE A 101 -26.71 -5.48 -14.63
N SER A 102 -26.17 -4.86 -13.59
CA SER A 102 -26.99 -4.20 -12.56
C SER A 102 -27.70 -2.95 -13.09
N ASN A 103 -28.41 -2.24 -12.21
CA ASN A 103 -28.97 -0.92 -12.52
C ASN A 103 -27.96 0.23 -12.32
N SER A 104 -26.73 -0.05 -11.90
CA SER A 104 -25.70 0.97 -11.67
C SER A 104 -25.28 1.66 -12.98
N THR A 105 -25.04 2.97 -12.94
CA THR A 105 -24.47 3.71 -14.08
C THR A 105 -23.01 3.34 -14.36
N SER A 106 -22.30 2.82 -13.36
CA SER A 106 -20.88 2.41 -13.47
C SER A 106 -20.70 0.96 -13.97
N ARG A 107 -21.80 0.28 -14.32
CA ARG A 107 -21.76 -1.14 -14.71
C ARG A 107 -20.94 -1.41 -15.97
N GLY A 108 -20.22 -2.53 -16.00
CA GLY A 108 -19.45 -2.97 -17.15
C GLY A 108 -18.61 -4.21 -16.88
N VAL A 109 -18.20 -4.90 -17.93
CA VAL A 109 -17.30 -6.07 -17.90
C VAL A 109 -16.10 -5.81 -18.80
N GLY A 110 -14.89 -6.27 -18.47
CA GLY A 110 -13.73 -5.93 -19.28
C GLY A 110 -12.44 -6.66 -18.96
N VAL A 111 -11.39 -6.28 -19.68
CA VAL A 111 -10.00 -6.67 -19.43
C VAL A 111 -9.18 -5.44 -19.03
N ALA A 112 -8.11 -5.68 -18.28
CA ALA A 112 -7.18 -4.66 -17.83
C ALA A 112 -5.74 -5.03 -18.20
N ALA A 113 -4.96 -4.02 -18.56
CA ALA A 113 -3.54 -4.12 -18.87
C ALA A 113 -2.77 -3.08 -18.06
N ARG A 114 -1.49 -3.35 -17.83
CA ARG A 114 -0.59 -2.50 -17.03
C ARG A 114 -1.18 -2.20 -15.66
N VAL A 115 -1.74 -3.23 -15.04
CA VAL A 115 -2.32 -3.13 -13.70
C VAL A 115 -1.18 -3.02 -12.68
N GLN A 116 -1.02 -1.85 -12.09
CA GLN A 116 -0.08 -1.60 -11.01
C GLN A 116 -0.76 -1.87 -9.64
N SER A 117 -2.03 -1.46 -9.51
CA SER A 117 -2.90 -1.72 -8.36
C SER A 117 -4.37 -1.87 -8.81
N THR A 118 -5.29 -2.13 -7.89
CA THR A 118 -6.74 -2.14 -8.19
C THR A 118 -7.33 -0.77 -8.57
N SER A 119 -6.54 0.30 -8.50
CA SER A 119 -6.92 1.67 -8.93
C SER A 119 -6.10 2.19 -10.12
N ASN A 120 -4.85 1.73 -10.26
CA ASN A 120 -3.92 2.19 -11.29
C ASN A 120 -3.75 1.12 -12.38
N PHE A 121 -4.52 1.26 -13.45
CA PHE A 121 -4.49 0.37 -14.60
C PHE A 121 -5.11 1.05 -15.81
N TYR A 122 -4.91 0.48 -16.99
CA TYR A 122 -5.75 0.75 -18.15
C TYR A 122 -6.74 -0.38 -18.35
N ALA A 123 -7.95 -0.04 -18.77
CA ALA A 123 -9.00 -1.02 -18.98
C ALA A 123 -9.76 -0.79 -20.27
N LEU A 124 -10.16 -1.90 -20.88
CA LEU A 124 -11.17 -1.92 -21.92
C LEU A 124 -12.44 -2.51 -21.33
N VAL A 125 -13.46 -1.66 -21.18
CA VAL A 125 -14.72 -2.01 -20.51
C VAL A 125 -15.87 -1.97 -21.50
N LEU A 126 -16.60 -3.07 -21.58
CA LEU A 126 -17.88 -3.20 -22.25
C LEU A 126 -19.02 -2.87 -21.28
N THR A 127 -19.78 -1.87 -21.65
CA THR A 127 -21.04 -1.47 -21.01
C THR A 127 -22.20 -1.89 -21.93
N PRO A 128 -23.48 -1.75 -21.51
CA PRO A 128 -24.60 -2.12 -22.38
C PRO A 128 -24.67 -1.34 -23.70
N THR A 129 -24.12 -0.11 -23.75
CA THR A 129 -24.28 0.80 -24.89
C THR A 129 -22.97 1.34 -25.47
N ALA A 130 -21.83 1.01 -24.87
CA ALA A 130 -20.52 1.48 -25.30
C ALA A 130 -19.38 0.53 -24.94
N VAL A 131 -18.29 0.62 -25.70
CA VAL A 131 -16.96 0.20 -25.28
C VAL A 131 -16.15 1.42 -24.84
N GLN A 132 -15.46 1.32 -23.71
CA GLN A 132 -14.72 2.42 -23.11
C GLN A 132 -13.30 2.00 -22.80
N LEU A 133 -12.35 2.83 -23.20
CA LEU A 133 -10.98 2.76 -22.71
C LEU A 133 -10.87 3.66 -21.48
N ARG A 134 -10.49 3.09 -20.33
CA ARG A 134 -10.47 3.78 -19.04
C ARG A 134 -9.07 3.79 -18.42
N LYS A 135 -8.81 4.83 -17.61
CA LYS A 135 -7.71 4.90 -16.64
C LYS A 135 -8.31 4.68 -15.25
N GLY A 136 -7.90 3.62 -14.57
CA GLY A 136 -8.56 3.19 -13.34
C GLY A 136 -10.03 2.82 -13.56
N SER A 137 -10.83 2.86 -12.49
CA SER A 137 -12.22 2.39 -12.52
C SER A 137 -13.20 3.40 -13.14
N THR A 138 -12.92 4.70 -13.04
CA THR A 138 -13.90 5.78 -13.33
C THR A 138 -13.52 6.71 -14.48
N THR A 139 -12.24 6.95 -14.74
CA THR A 139 -11.82 7.92 -15.78
C THR A 139 -11.92 7.31 -17.17
N VAL A 140 -12.84 7.81 -18.00
CA VAL A 140 -12.97 7.40 -19.41
C VAL A 140 -12.00 8.23 -20.26
N LEU A 141 -11.06 7.57 -20.94
CA LEU A 141 -10.10 8.19 -21.84
C LEU A 141 -10.62 8.23 -23.29
N ALA A 142 -11.34 7.19 -23.71
CA ALA A 142 -11.96 7.10 -25.03
C ALA A 142 -13.23 6.24 -24.95
N THR A 143 -14.20 6.53 -25.81
CA THR A 143 -15.48 5.79 -25.86
C THR A 143 -15.93 5.63 -27.30
N ALA A 144 -16.53 4.48 -27.61
CA ALA A 144 -17.19 4.22 -28.89
C ALA A 144 -18.52 3.49 -28.66
N PRO A 145 -19.55 3.74 -29.51
CA PRO A 145 -20.83 3.06 -29.39
C PRO A 145 -20.67 1.56 -29.63
N PHE A 146 -21.30 0.75 -28.78
CA PHE A 146 -21.33 -0.71 -28.92
C PHE A 146 -22.52 -1.29 -28.13
N SER A 147 -23.30 -2.17 -28.74
CA SER A 147 -24.45 -2.79 -28.06
C SER A 147 -24.09 -4.19 -27.54
N ALA A 148 -23.79 -4.30 -26.26
CA ALA A 148 -23.44 -5.56 -25.62
C ALA A 148 -24.70 -6.31 -25.16
N ALA A 149 -24.94 -7.51 -25.70
CA ALA A 149 -26.01 -8.39 -25.27
C ALA A 149 -25.57 -9.23 -24.06
N THR A 150 -26.42 -9.33 -23.03
CA THR A 150 -26.18 -10.25 -21.90
C THR A 150 -26.23 -11.70 -22.39
N GLY A 151 -25.41 -12.57 -21.81
CA GLY A 151 -25.31 -13.98 -22.19
C GLY A 151 -24.48 -14.25 -23.46
N THR A 152 -23.97 -13.20 -24.13
CA THR A 152 -23.14 -13.33 -25.34
C THR A 152 -21.65 -13.18 -25.01
N TRP A 153 -20.82 -14.06 -25.59
CA TRP A 153 -19.37 -13.94 -25.50
C TRP A 153 -18.83 -12.92 -26.50
N TYR A 154 -17.93 -12.07 -26.03
CA TYR A 154 -17.17 -11.12 -26.84
C TYR A 154 -15.67 -11.30 -26.56
N THR A 155 -14.83 -11.23 -27.57
CA THR A 155 -13.38 -11.21 -27.38
C THR A 155 -12.91 -9.77 -27.25
N LEU A 156 -12.35 -9.41 -26.10
CA LEU A 156 -11.79 -8.09 -25.85
C LEU A 156 -10.28 -8.19 -25.91
N ALA A 157 -9.63 -7.21 -26.51
CA ALA A 157 -8.18 -7.06 -26.38
C ALA A 157 -7.82 -5.59 -26.11
N LEU A 158 -7.02 -5.38 -25.07
CA LEU A 158 -6.40 -4.09 -24.75
C LEU A 158 -4.90 -4.19 -25.03
N SER A 159 -4.45 -3.49 -26.07
CA SER A 159 -3.04 -3.33 -26.38
C SER A 159 -2.48 -2.06 -25.78
N ALA A 160 -1.31 -2.15 -25.15
CA ALA A 160 -0.62 -1.03 -24.49
C ALA A 160 0.86 -1.02 -24.86
N SER A 161 1.27 -0.20 -25.83
CA SER A 161 2.66 -0.11 -26.31
C SER A 161 3.19 1.31 -26.20
N GLY A 162 4.27 1.52 -25.44
CA GLY A 162 4.71 2.88 -25.09
C GLY A 162 3.58 3.65 -24.39
N SER A 163 3.20 4.82 -24.89
CA SER A 163 1.99 5.55 -24.45
C SER A 163 0.73 5.18 -25.25
N SER A 164 0.83 4.37 -26.31
CA SER A 164 -0.32 4.04 -27.15
C SER A 164 -1.19 2.97 -26.51
N LEU A 165 -2.47 3.26 -26.36
CA LEU A 165 -3.50 2.34 -25.87
C LEU A 165 -4.52 2.11 -26.97
N VAL A 166 -4.79 0.84 -27.27
CA VAL A 166 -5.72 0.42 -28.34
C VAL A 166 -6.64 -0.66 -27.81
N GLY A 167 -7.95 -0.43 -27.92
CA GLY A 167 -8.99 -1.38 -27.52
C GLY A 167 -9.76 -1.94 -28.70
N SER A 168 -9.90 -3.26 -28.76
CA SER A 168 -10.68 -3.97 -29.78
C SER A 168 -11.74 -4.89 -29.18
N VAL A 169 -12.83 -5.07 -29.93
CA VAL A 169 -13.88 -6.04 -29.63
C VAL A 169 -14.06 -6.93 -30.87
N ASN A 170 -14.00 -8.24 -30.69
CA ASN A 170 -14.04 -9.26 -31.75
C ASN A 170 -13.02 -9.00 -32.87
N GLY A 171 -11.82 -8.54 -32.49
CA GLY A 171 -10.73 -8.23 -33.41
C GLY A 171 -10.83 -6.88 -34.13
N SER A 172 -11.96 -6.16 -34.02
CA SER A 172 -12.12 -4.82 -34.59
C SER A 172 -11.67 -3.75 -33.59
N GLN A 173 -10.72 -2.89 -33.96
CA GLN A 173 -10.31 -1.75 -33.15
C GLN A 173 -11.42 -0.70 -33.10
N LEU A 174 -11.86 -0.34 -31.89
CA LEU A 174 -12.97 0.60 -31.69
C LEU A 174 -12.55 1.88 -30.96
N VAL A 175 -11.51 1.82 -30.14
CA VAL A 175 -11.03 2.95 -29.33
C VAL A 175 -9.50 2.99 -29.29
N SER A 176 -8.92 4.18 -29.31
CA SER A 176 -7.48 4.38 -29.11
C SER A 176 -7.19 5.74 -28.48
N VAL A 177 -6.17 5.82 -27.63
CA VAL A 177 -5.73 7.05 -26.98
C VAL A 177 -4.22 6.96 -26.68
N SER A 178 -3.56 8.10 -26.45
CA SER A 178 -2.19 8.14 -25.94
C SER A 178 -2.17 8.53 -24.46
N ASP A 179 -1.77 7.62 -23.59
CA ASP A 179 -1.52 7.85 -22.17
C ASP A 179 -0.37 6.95 -21.67
N GLY A 180 0.72 7.58 -21.20
CA GLY A 180 1.93 6.92 -20.70
C GLY A 180 2.00 6.79 -19.19
N SER A 181 0.94 7.13 -18.45
CA SER A 181 0.94 7.18 -16.98
C SER A 181 1.34 5.86 -16.32
N TYR A 182 0.97 4.73 -16.91
CA TYR A 182 1.33 3.40 -16.41
C TYR A 182 2.20 2.68 -17.45
N PRO A 183 3.53 2.56 -17.24
CA PRO A 183 4.44 1.95 -18.22
C PRO A 183 4.50 0.41 -18.13
N THR A 184 4.19 -0.17 -16.97
CA THR A 184 4.25 -1.61 -16.70
C THR A 184 3.07 -2.03 -15.83
N GLY A 185 2.77 -3.33 -15.81
CA GLY A 185 1.80 -3.90 -14.88
C GLY A 185 1.19 -5.22 -15.35
N ARG A 186 0.54 -5.91 -14.42
CA ARG A 186 -0.05 -7.25 -14.61
C ARG A 186 -1.32 -7.20 -15.48
N ALA A 187 -1.85 -8.38 -15.82
CA ALA A 187 -3.12 -8.53 -16.52
C ALA A 187 -4.29 -8.53 -15.51
N GLY A 188 -5.49 -8.20 -15.98
CA GLY A 188 -6.68 -8.29 -15.14
C GLY A 188 -7.99 -8.48 -15.91
N LEU A 189 -8.99 -8.95 -15.17
CA LEU A 189 -10.38 -9.12 -15.56
C LEU A 189 -11.24 -8.22 -14.67
N LEU A 190 -12.27 -7.61 -15.24
CA LEU A 190 -13.07 -6.58 -14.59
C LEU A 190 -14.56 -6.90 -14.66
N ALA A 191 -15.23 -6.82 -13.51
CA ALA A 191 -16.68 -6.98 -13.36
C ALA A 191 -17.21 -5.84 -12.49
N ASN A 192 -17.51 -4.68 -13.10
CA ASN A 192 -18.05 -3.51 -12.40
C ASN A 192 -19.55 -3.64 -12.25
N TYR A 193 -20.08 -3.85 -11.04
CA TYR A 193 -21.52 -4.00 -10.79
C TYR A 193 -22.23 -4.93 -11.81
N THR A 194 -21.56 -6.02 -12.19
CA THR A 194 -21.94 -6.90 -13.31
C THR A 194 -21.52 -8.32 -12.98
N ALA A 195 -22.46 -9.26 -12.99
CA ALA A 195 -22.13 -10.68 -12.96
C ALA A 195 -21.58 -11.07 -14.34
N ALA A 196 -20.42 -11.72 -14.39
CA ALA A 196 -19.67 -11.96 -15.62
C ALA A 196 -18.98 -13.33 -15.66
N SER A 197 -18.68 -13.81 -16.86
CA SER A 197 -17.84 -14.98 -17.11
C SER A 197 -16.65 -14.58 -17.99
N PHE A 198 -15.49 -15.18 -17.72
CA PHE A 198 -14.25 -14.96 -18.46
C PHE A 198 -13.66 -16.30 -18.90
N ASP A 199 -13.04 -16.31 -20.07
CA ASP A 199 -12.49 -17.50 -20.71
C ASP A 199 -11.38 -17.08 -21.71
N ASP A 200 -10.53 -18.01 -22.13
CA ASP A 200 -9.44 -17.82 -23.09
C ASP A 200 -8.60 -16.55 -22.83
N VAL A 201 -8.09 -16.39 -21.60
CA VAL A 201 -7.25 -15.24 -21.22
C VAL A 201 -5.85 -15.43 -21.76
N VAL A 202 -5.33 -14.42 -22.44
CA VAL A 202 -3.94 -14.37 -22.90
C VAL A 202 -3.34 -13.00 -22.63
N ALA A 203 -2.15 -12.97 -22.03
CA ALA A 203 -1.34 -11.76 -21.91
C ALA A 203 0.01 -11.95 -22.61
N THR A 204 0.44 -10.97 -23.39
CA THR A 204 1.72 -11.01 -24.13
C THR A 204 2.59 -9.79 -23.85
N ASP A 205 3.90 -9.96 -23.88
CA ASP A 205 4.87 -8.87 -23.77
C ASP A 205 4.95 -8.00 -25.04
N ALA A 206 5.59 -6.84 -24.91
CA ALA A 206 5.94 -6.00 -26.06
C ALA A 206 7.14 -6.58 -26.80
N ALA A 207 6.92 -7.05 -28.03
CA ALA A 207 8.00 -7.46 -28.91
C ALA A 207 9.01 -6.28 -29.12
N GLY A 208 10.24 -6.40 -28.59
CA GLY A 208 11.34 -5.42 -28.72
C GLY A 208 12.71 -6.02 -28.32
N PRO A 209 13.86 -5.52 -28.84
CA PRO A 209 15.00 -6.35 -29.22
C PRO A 209 15.83 -6.89 -28.05
N SER A 210 16.26 -8.15 -28.18
CA SER A 210 17.19 -8.81 -27.26
C SER A 210 18.64 -8.36 -27.51
N PRO A 211 19.41 -8.07 -26.45
CA PRO A 211 20.83 -8.38 -26.41
C PRO A 211 21.08 -9.43 -25.31
N SER A 212 21.40 -10.65 -25.73
CA SER A 212 21.96 -11.67 -24.85
C SER A 212 23.45 -11.40 -24.64
N THR A 213 23.89 -11.39 -23.38
CA THR A 213 25.28 -11.71 -23.02
C THR A 213 25.26 -12.91 -22.06
N PRO A 214 26.06 -13.97 -22.29
CA PRO A 214 26.05 -15.17 -21.45
C PRO A 214 26.95 -15.03 -20.20
N PRO A 215 26.69 -15.79 -19.11
CA PRO A 215 27.60 -15.87 -17.98
C PRO A 215 28.77 -16.82 -18.30
N SER A 216 29.99 -16.47 -17.90
CA SER A 216 31.15 -17.38 -17.96
C SER A 216 31.52 -17.88 -16.57
N ALA A 217 31.85 -19.17 -16.50
CA ALA A 217 32.04 -19.95 -15.30
C ALA A 217 33.47 -19.89 -14.72
N SER A 218 33.54 -20.00 -13.40
CA SER A 218 34.52 -20.67 -12.51
C SER A 218 35.92 -21.03 -13.03
N SER A 219 36.95 -20.67 -12.23
CA SER A 219 38.01 -21.62 -11.83
C SER A 219 38.64 -21.24 -10.48
N SER A 220 38.81 -22.25 -9.62
CA SER A 220 39.60 -22.28 -8.36
C SER A 220 41.07 -22.65 -8.67
N PRO A 221 42.08 -22.52 -7.76
CA PRO A 221 42.21 -23.37 -6.55
C PRO A 221 42.78 -22.71 -5.27
N SER A 222 42.62 -23.46 -4.18
CA SER A 222 42.95 -23.27 -2.76
C SER A 222 44.38 -22.88 -2.33
N ALA A 223 44.48 -22.29 -1.13
CA ALA A 223 45.62 -22.36 -0.20
C ALA A 223 45.12 -22.31 1.28
N PRO A 224 45.90 -22.78 2.29
CA PRO A 224 45.43 -23.50 3.50
C PRO A 224 45.07 -22.59 4.72
N PRO A 225 44.46 -23.14 5.80
CA PRO A 225 43.96 -22.34 6.92
C PRO A 225 45.04 -22.04 7.96
N SER A 226 44.98 -20.86 8.57
CA SER A 226 45.80 -20.53 9.75
C SER A 226 44.93 -20.00 10.89
N ALA A 227 45.03 -20.73 12.01
CA ALA A 227 44.80 -20.41 13.42
C ALA A 227 43.67 -19.44 13.83
N SER A 228 42.72 -20.02 14.57
CA SER A 228 41.87 -19.37 15.58
C SER A 228 42.66 -18.57 16.62
N PRO A 229 42.03 -17.53 17.21
CA PRO A 229 42.08 -17.43 18.66
C PRO A 229 40.69 -17.37 19.29
N SER A 230 40.52 -18.26 20.27
CA SER A 230 39.87 -18.14 21.57
C SER A 230 38.60 -17.29 21.70
N ALA A 231 37.52 -18.00 22.02
CA ALA A 231 36.27 -17.44 22.56
C ALA A 231 36.53 -16.62 23.84
N SER A 232 36.05 -15.38 23.84
CA SER A 232 35.80 -14.62 25.07
C SER A 232 34.38 -14.92 25.56
N VAL A 233 34.30 -15.50 26.76
CA VAL A 233 33.07 -15.76 27.50
C VAL A 233 32.30 -14.45 27.72
N PRO A 234 31.01 -14.33 27.33
CA PRO A 234 30.19 -13.21 27.76
C PRO A 234 29.80 -13.36 29.24
N PRO A 235 29.75 -12.27 30.03
CA PRO A 235 29.39 -12.34 31.43
C PRO A 235 27.94 -12.76 31.63
N SER A 236 27.70 -13.40 32.78
CA SER A 236 26.42 -13.89 33.29
C SER A 236 25.28 -12.85 33.16
N PRO A 237 24.04 -13.26 32.84
CA PRO A 237 22.93 -12.33 32.61
C PRO A 237 22.57 -11.59 33.90
N SER A 238 22.64 -10.25 33.85
CA SER A 238 22.05 -9.37 34.85
C SER A 238 20.52 -9.43 34.74
N THR A 239 19.84 -9.78 35.83
CA THR A 239 18.38 -9.94 35.92
C THR A 239 17.61 -8.62 36.06
N SER A 240 18.11 -7.52 35.51
CA SER A 240 17.41 -6.24 35.48
C SER A 240 17.26 -5.75 34.04
N PRO A 241 16.04 -5.44 33.55
CA PRO A 241 15.86 -4.83 32.25
C PRO A 241 16.67 -3.53 32.16
N PRO A 242 17.32 -3.23 31.02
CA PRO A 242 17.92 -1.91 30.81
C PRO A 242 16.82 -0.83 30.94
N PRO A 243 17.13 0.33 31.54
CA PRO A 243 16.18 1.43 31.59
C PRO A 243 15.75 1.85 30.18
N PRO A 244 14.52 2.36 30.01
CA PRO A 244 14.04 2.83 28.71
C PRO A 244 14.95 3.94 28.16
N PRO A 245 15.20 3.99 26.84
CA PRO A 245 15.99 5.07 26.24
C PRO A 245 15.36 6.43 26.54
N THR A 246 16.13 7.37 27.11
CA THR A 246 15.65 8.70 27.54
C THR A 246 15.58 9.71 26.39
N GLY A 247 15.09 9.33 25.22
CA GLY A 247 15.04 10.20 24.05
C GLY A 247 14.24 9.65 22.89
N ILE A 248 13.85 10.53 21.98
CA ILE A 248 13.11 10.19 20.77
C ILE A 248 13.92 9.24 19.88
N ILE A 249 13.28 8.15 19.43
CA ILE A 249 13.82 7.22 18.44
C ILE A 249 12.84 7.19 17.27
N GLY A 250 13.36 7.01 16.06
CA GLY A 250 12.52 6.79 14.89
C GLY A 250 12.43 7.99 13.95
N TRP A 251 11.40 7.98 13.12
CA TRP A 251 11.24 8.91 12.01
C TRP A 251 11.15 10.38 12.42
N ALA A 252 10.60 10.69 13.59
CA ALA A 252 10.58 12.05 14.11
C ALA A 252 11.96 12.63 14.49
N THR A 253 13.04 11.83 14.42
CA THR A 253 14.43 12.29 14.56
C THR A 253 15.07 12.69 13.22
N GLN A 254 14.45 12.31 12.11
CA GLN A 254 15.01 12.50 10.78
C GLN A 254 14.69 13.90 10.25
N ALA A 255 15.35 14.28 9.15
CA ALA A 255 15.05 15.50 8.37
C ALA A 255 14.99 16.83 9.17
N GLY A 256 15.72 16.93 10.27
CA GLY A 256 15.75 18.13 11.13
C GLY A 256 15.29 17.85 12.55
N GLY A 257 14.61 16.72 12.77
CA GLY A 257 14.20 16.24 14.09
C GLY A 257 13.02 17.01 14.69
N THR A 258 12.59 16.55 15.86
CA THR A 258 11.45 17.11 16.59
C THR A 258 11.91 17.62 17.96
N THR A 259 11.68 18.90 18.22
CA THR A 259 12.10 19.63 19.44
C THR A 259 10.92 20.29 20.16
N GLY A 260 9.76 20.38 19.51
CA GLY A 260 8.54 20.92 20.10
C GLY A 260 8.69 22.38 20.54
N GLY A 261 8.35 22.61 21.81
CA GLY A 261 8.39 23.89 22.49
C GLY A 261 9.74 24.28 23.09
N ALA A 262 10.81 23.54 22.83
CA ALA A 262 12.13 23.80 23.40
C ALA A 262 12.66 25.20 23.02
N GLY A 263 13.23 25.91 23.98
CA GLY A 263 13.71 27.29 23.80
C GLY A 263 12.62 28.37 23.77
N GLY A 264 11.34 27.97 23.82
CA GLY A 264 10.20 28.87 23.91
C GLY A 264 9.77 29.18 25.35
N ALA A 265 8.67 29.93 25.48
CA ALA A 265 8.06 30.21 26.77
C ALA A 265 7.43 28.93 27.35
N THR A 266 7.61 28.71 28.66
CA THR A 266 6.89 27.66 29.38
C THR A 266 5.69 28.27 30.10
N VAL A 267 4.50 27.72 29.86
CA VAL A 267 3.24 28.17 30.45
C VAL A 267 2.55 26.98 31.10
N THR A 268 1.92 27.19 32.26
CA THR A 268 1.07 26.17 32.89
C THR A 268 -0.39 26.56 32.71
N VAL A 269 -1.22 25.63 32.25
CA VAL A 269 -2.65 25.83 32.02
C VAL A 269 -3.45 24.86 32.88
N SER A 270 -4.51 25.36 33.50
CA SER A 270 -5.44 24.55 34.33
C SER A 270 -6.90 24.73 33.92
N THR A 271 -7.15 25.43 32.81
CA THR A 271 -8.47 25.61 32.23
C THR A 271 -8.44 25.28 30.74
N TRP A 272 -9.57 24.83 30.20
CA TRP A 272 -9.71 24.57 28.77
C TRP A 272 -9.46 25.81 27.91
N ALA A 273 -9.98 26.97 28.34
CA ALA A 273 -9.84 28.22 27.62
C ALA A 273 -8.37 28.65 27.49
N ASP A 274 -7.60 28.52 28.57
CA ASP A 274 -6.16 28.83 28.56
C ASP A 274 -5.40 27.84 27.69
N PHE A 275 -5.66 26.54 27.83
CA PHE A 275 -5.03 25.52 26.99
C PHE A 275 -5.24 25.78 25.50
N ARG A 276 -6.50 25.98 25.08
CA ARG A 276 -6.85 26.29 23.69
C ARG A 276 -6.10 27.53 23.20
N THR A 277 -6.09 28.59 24.00
CA THR A 277 -5.40 29.83 23.66
C THR A 277 -3.89 29.61 23.48
N GLN A 278 -3.23 28.85 24.36
CA GLN A 278 -1.80 28.61 24.28
C GLN A 278 -1.42 27.66 23.12
N ALA A 279 -2.25 26.64 22.83
CA ALA A 279 -2.05 25.70 21.73
C ALA A 279 -2.14 26.41 20.35
N GLN A 280 -3.08 27.35 20.22
CA GLN A 280 -3.31 28.12 18.99
C GLN A 280 -2.42 29.36 18.85
N ALA A 281 -1.70 29.76 19.90
CA ALA A 281 -0.91 30.96 19.88
C ALA A 281 0.38 30.79 19.04
N SER A 282 0.74 31.85 18.31
CA SER A 282 1.97 31.91 17.53
C SER A 282 3.23 31.86 18.39
N GLY A 283 4.31 31.30 17.85
CA GLY A 283 5.60 31.18 18.53
C GLY A 283 5.77 29.88 19.34
N THR A 284 7.03 29.60 19.69
CA THR A 284 7.44 28.37 20.37
C THR A 284 6.99 28.36 21.82
N ARG A 285 6.30 27.29 22.26
CA ARG A 285 5.86 27.16 23.66
C ARG A 285 5.89 25.73 24.19
N THR A 286 6.26 25.61 25.46
CA THR A 286 5.98 24.42 26.28
C THR A 286 4.74 24.71 27.12
N ILE A 287 3.68 23.93 26.93
CA ILE A 287 2.38 24.05 27.57
C ILE A 287 2.24 22.89 28.56
N LEU A 288 2.41 23.21 29.85
CA LEU A 288 2.22 22.28 30.94
C LEU A 288 0.74 22.23 31.30
N VAL A 289 0.08 21.11 31.01
CA VAL A 289 -1.34 20.90 31.33
C VAL A 289 -1.44 20.38 32.75
N ASN A 290 -2.10 21.12 33.63
CA ASN A 290 -2.27 20.77 35.04
C ASN A 290 -3.73 20.41 35.34
N GLY A 291 -3.98 19.11 35.51
CA GLY A 291 -5.30 18.55 35.72
C GLY A 291 -5.96 18.05 34.43
N MET A 292 -7.14 17.45 34.59
CA MET A 292 -7.94 16.94 33.49
C MET A 292 -8.84 18.05 32.94
N LEU A 293 -8.58 18.52 31.72
CA LEU A 293 -9.33 19.63 31.12
C LEU A 293 -10.49 19.09 30.27
N SER A 294 -11.71 19.52 30.59
CA SER A 294 -12.90 19.20 29.79
C SER A 294 -13.09 20.24 28.69
N GLY A 295 -12.79 19.84 27.46
CA GLY A 295 -12.93 20.66 26.26
C GLY A 295 -14.19 20.34 25.45
N SER A 296 -14.26 20.96 24.27
CA SER A 296 -15.31 20.72 23.28
C SER A 296 -14.77 20.97 21.87
N GLY A 297 -15.27 20.22 20.88
CA GLY A 297 -14.91 20.38 19.46
C GLY A 297 -13.41 20.16 19.20
N THR A 298 -12.88 20.78 18.17
CA THR A 298 -11.47 20.66 17.80
C THR A 298 -10.63 21.79 18.40
N VAL A 299 -9.40 21.48 18.80
CA VAL A 299 -8.37 22.48 19.13
C VAL A 299 -7.21 22.36 18.15
N GLU A 300 -6.94 23.46 17.47
CA GLU A 300 -5.80 23.56 16.56
C GLU A 300 -4.50 23.70 17.35
N ILE A 301 -3.52 22.86 17.05
CA ILE A 301 -2.17 22.95 17.59
C ILE A 301 -1.26 23.53 16.51
N THR A 302 -0.85 24.78 16.72
CA THR A 302 0.10 25.44 15.82
C THR A 302 1.51 24.90 15.98
N ALA A 303 2.41 25.24 15.05
CA ALA A 303 3.79 24.75 15.07
C ALA A 303 4.57 25.10 16.35
N ASN A 304 5.63 24.32 16.62
CA ASN A 304 6.61 24.51 17.69
C ASN A 304 5.99 24.45 19.09
N LYS A 305 5.30 23.35 19.40
CA LYS A 305 4.62 23.14 20.67
C LYS A 305 5.10 21.88 21.36
N THR A 306 5.31 21.96 22.66
CA THR A 306 5.30 20.80 23.54
C THR A 306 4.06 20.91 24.42
N ILE A 307 3.15 19.96 24.33
CA ILE A 307 1.99 19.83 25.21
C ILE A 307 2.29 18.68 26.16
N GLN A 308 2.46 18.99 27.44
CA GLN A 308 2.90 18.01 28.42
C GLN A 308 2.03 18.00 29.66
N GLY A 309 1.52 16.83 30.06
CA GLY A 309 0.77 16.69 31.30
C GLY A 309 1.67 16.87 32.53
N VAL A 310 1.15 17.54 33.56
CA VAL A 310 1.78 17.64 34.88
C VAL A 310 1.35 16.45 35.73
N GLY A 311 2.26 15.52 35.97
CA GLY A 311 1.97 14.29 36.70
C GLY A 311 1.03 13.33 35.98
N ALA A 312 0.56 12.30 36.68
CA ALA A 312 -0.14 11.16 36.07
C ALA A 312 -1.62 11.41 35.72
N ASN A 313 -2.22 12.49 36.21
CA ASN A 313 -3.68 12.74 36.12
C ASN A 313 -4.03 13.94 35.21
N SER A 314 -3.05 14.46 34.48
CA SER A 314 -3.24 15.61 33.60
C SER A 314 -3.60 15.18 32.19
N GLY A 315 -4.43 15.96 31.50
CA GLY A 315 -5.00 15.49 30.25
C GLY A 315 -6.13 16.35 29.68
N VAL A 316 -6.77 15.83 28.64
CA VAL A 316 -7.91 16.43 27.95
C VAL A 316 -9.01 15.41 27.66
N SER A 317 -10.26 15.85 27.67
CA SER A 317 -11.42 15.08 27.25
C SER A 317 -12.40 15.94 26.47
N GLY A 318 -13.18 15.33 25.58
CA GLY A 318 -14.23 16.02 24.84
C GLY A 318 -13.72 16.92 23.72
N THR A 319 -12.44 16.80 23.34
CA THR A 319 -11.85 17.55 22.23
C THR A 319 -10.91 16.71 21.38
N THR A 320 -10.85 17.01 20.08
CA THR A 320 -9.83 16.53 19.14
C THR A 320 -8.63 17.45 19.17
N LEU A 321 -7.42 16.89 19.34
CA LEU A 321 -6.16 17.60 19.18
C LEU A 321 -5.75 17.56 17.69
N ASN A 322 -5.95 18.65 16.95
CA ASN A 322 -5.67 18.70 15.52
C ASN A 322 -4.32 19.35 15.21
N ILE A 323 -3.52 18.72 14.36
CA ILE A 323 -2.25 19.22 13.82
C ILE A 323 -2.35 19.10 12.30
N GLU A 324 -2.61 20.22 11.63
CA GLU A 324 -2.96 20.22 10.21
C GLU A 324 -2.16 21.24 9.41
N ASP A 325 -1.72 20.88 8.20
CA ASP A 325 -1.07 21.76 7.22
C ASP A 325 0.24 22.43 7.71
N LEU A 326 1.12 21.67 8.37
CA LEU A 326 2.35 22.19 8.98
C LEU A 326 3.62 21.38 8.64
N HIS A 327 4.54 22.02 7.89
CA HIS A 327 5.74 21.38 7.33
C HIS A 327 7.03 22.18 7.61
N PRO A 328 7.67 22.03 8.78
CA PRO A 328 7.33 21.14 9.88
C PRO A 328 6.31 21.73 10.85
N ALA A 329 5.54 20.85 11.50
CA ALA A 329 4.76 21.16 12.69
C ALA A 329 5.68 21.29 13.89
N ASN A 330 6.64 20.37 14.05
CA ASN A 330 7.53 20.33 15.21
C ASN A 330 6.73 20.33 16.52
N VAL A 331 5.95 19.28 16.74
CA VAL A 331 5.02 19.15 17.88
C VAL A 331 5.34 17.93 18.73
N ILE A 332 5.31 18.09 20.05
CA ILE A 332 5.42 17.01 21.03
C ILE A 332 4.13 16.99 21.87
N ILE A 333 3.48 15.82 21.97
CA ILE A 333 2.37 15.58 22.90
C ILE A 333 2.81 14.48 23.86
N GLN A 334 2.93 14.82 25.14
CA GLN A 334 3.59 13.95 26.11
C GLN A 334 2.89 13.86 27.46
N ASN A 335 2.88 12.68 28.08
CA ASN A 335 2.41 12.50 29.46
C ASN A 335 0.95 12.92 29.71
N MET A 336 0.10 12.83 28.69
CA MET A 336 -1.30 13.23 28.75
C MET A 336 -2.22 12.03 28.93
N ASN A 337 -3.28 12.20 29.71
CA ASN A 337 -4.47 11.37 29.60
C ASN A 337 -5.39 11.97 28.54
N ILE A 338 -5.67 11.24 27.46
CA ILE A 338 -6.47 11.72 26.35
C ILE A 338 -7.68 10.80 26.21
N ARG A 339 -8.88 11.37 26.28
CA ARG A 339 -10.12 10.61 26.12
C ARG A 339 -10.64 10.74 24.69
N GLY A 340 -11.11 9.64 24.12
CA GLY A 340 -11.78 9.64 22.82
C GLY A 340 -12.92 10.66 22.75
N VAL A 341 -13.13 11.21 21.55
CA VAL A 341 -14.18 12.20 21.27
C VAL A 341 -15.30 11.56 20.46
N PRO A 342 -16.56 11.71 20.86
CA PRO A 342 -17.65 11.20 20.04
C PRO A 342 -17.62 11.81 18.63
N GLY A 343 -17.63 10.96 17.61
CA GLY A 343 -17.64 11.35 16.20
C GLY A 343 -16.34 11.96 15.65
N GLY A 344 -15.21 11.83 16.34
CA GLY A 344 -13.93 12.32 15.83
C GLY A 344 -12.73 11.69 16.53
N ASP A 345 -11.55 12.05 16.05
CA ASP A 345 -10.29 11.48 16.53
C ASP A 345 -9.83 12.12 17.84
N ALA A 346 -9.08 11.39 18.66
CA ALA A 346 -8.45 11.98 19.84
C ALA A 346 -7.26 12.88 19.46
N ILE A 347 -6.40 12.40 18.57
CA ILE A 347 -5.30 13.13 17.93
C ILE A 347 -5.43 12.95 16.42
N GLN A 348 -5.50 14.06 15.71
CA GLN A 348 -5.60 14.12 14.26
C GLN A 348 -4.35 14.81 13.69
N ILE A 349 -3.67 14.16 12.75
CA ILE A 349 -2.46 14.64 12.09
C ILE A 349 -2.69 14.56 10.59
N GLU A 350 -2.95 15.69 9.95
CA GLU A 350 -3.21 15.77 8.50
C GLU A 350 -2.18 16.67 7.85
N ASN A 351 -1.47 16.20 6.82
CA ASN A 351 -0.53 17.04 6.09
C ASN A 351 0.42 17.82 7.01
N ALA A 352 0.99 17.13 8.00
CA ALA A 352 1.85 17.72 9.01
C ALA A 352 3.04 16.82 9.32
N THR A 353 4.19 17.42 9.66
CA THR A 353 5.44 16.68 9.86
C THR A 353 6.21 17.00 11.12
N HIS A 354 7.07 16.05 11.54
CA HIS A 354 7.95 16.15 12.72
C HIS A 354 7.14 16.22 14.02
N ILE A 355 6.54 15.09 14.38
CA ILE A 355 5.62 14.97 15.52
C ILE A 355 6.03 13.80 16.41
N TRP A 356 5.99 14.01 17.72
CA TRP A 356 6.29 12.98 18.72
C TRP A 356 5.13 12.83 19.72
N ILE A 357 4.53 11.65 19.75
CA ILE A 357 3.44 11.28 20.66
C ILE A 357 4.01 10.29 21.68
N ASP A 358 4.21 10.73 22.92
CA ASP A 358 5.01 9.96 23.90
C ASP A 358 4.41 9.85 25.31
N HIS A 359 4.49 8.68 25.94
CA HIS A 359 4.02 8.48 27.33
C HIS A 359 2.57 8.94 27.60
N ASN A 360 1.67 8.85 26.62
CA ASN A 360 0.28 9.21 26.80
C ASN A 360 -0.56 7.99 27.19
N MET A 361 -1.66 8.21 27.92
CA MET A 361 -2.71 7.24 28.17
C MET A 361 -3.95 7.63 27.37
N MET A 362 -4.31 6.82 26.37
CA MET A 362 -5.44 7.03 25.46
C MET A 362 -6.50 5.96 25.68
N SER A 363 -7.76 6.38 25.83
CA SER A 363 -8.88 5.44 25.99
C SER A 363 -10.24 6.06 25.67
N SER A 364 -11.20 5.22 25.29
CA SER A 364 -12.62 5.56 25.22
C SER A 364 -13.45 4.61 26.08
N THR A 365 -14.76 4.75 26.03
CA THR A 365 -15.68 3.66 26.37
C THR A 365 -15.86 2.76 25.14
N ILE A 366 -16.27 1.51 25.36
CA ILE A 366 -16.65 0.59 24.29
C ILE A 366 -18.16 0.70 24.10
N GLU A 367 -18.55 1.36 23.03
CA GLU A 367 -19.96 1.50 22.64
C GLU A 367 -20.35 0.41 21.64
N SER A 368 -21.65 0.14 21.52
CA SER A 368 -22.17 -0.84 20.56
C SER A 368 -22.05 -0.35 19.12
N ASP A 369 -22.12 0.96 18.93
CA ASP A 369 -21.81 1.60 17.66
C ASP A 369 -20.28 1.77 17.56
N VAL A 370 -19.67 1.05 16.64
CA VAL A 370 -18.23 1.03 16.41
C VAL A 370 -17.69 2.41 15.97
N ASP A 371 -18.58 3.26 15.45
CA ASP A 371 -18.28 4.61 14.96
C ASP A 371 -18.71 5.70 15.95
N PHE A 372 -19.18 5.34 17.16
CA PHE A 372 -19.51 6.35 18.17
C PHE A 372 -18.30 7.23 18.51
N TYR A 373 -17.12 6.62 18.63
CA TYR A 373 -15.83 7.30 18.56
C TYR A 373 -15.19 6.99 17.21
N ASP A 374 -14.32 7.88 16.71
CA ASP A 374 -13.53 7.56 15.51
C ASP A 374 -12.16 6.96 15.85
N GLY A 375 -11.06 7.63 15.53
CA GLY A 375 -9.69 7.24 15.82
C GLY A 375 -9.15 7.67 17.19
N MET A 376 -8.11 7.01 17.69
CA MET A 376 -7.26 7.61 18.73
C MET A 376 -6.13 8.45 18.13
N ILE A 377 -5.44 7.93 17.11
CA ILE A 377 -4.33 8.61 16.45
C ILE A 377 -4.42 8.38 14.93
N ASP A 378 -4.93 9.37 14.22
CA ASP A 378 -5.02 9.32 12.77
C ASP A 378 -3.94 10.19 12.13
N ILE A 379 -3.20 9.60 11.20
CA ILE A 379 -2.07 10.21 10.48
C ILE A 379 -2.34 10.06 8.98
N THR A 380 -2.78 11.14 8.34
CA THR A 380 -3.36 11.10 7.00
C THR A 380 -2.80 12.24 6.15
N HIS A 381 -3.20 12.28 4.88
CA HIS A 381 -2.87 13.36 3.95
C HIS A 381 -1.38 13.70 3.92
N ALA A 382 -0.52 12.73 3.60
CA ALA A 382 0.93 12.91 3.59
C ALA A 382 1.57 13.35 4.92
N GLY A 383 0.92 13.13 6.08
CA GLY A 383 1.56 13.26 7.39
C GLY A 383 2.86 12.45 7.46
N ASP A 384 3.91 12.99 8.08
CA ASP A 384 5.25 12.41 7.90
C ASP A 384 6.22 12.68 9.06
N TYR A 385 7.27 11.87 9.17
CA TYR A 385 8.26 12.00 10.24
C TYR A 385 7.63 11.98 11.64
N VAL A 386 6.85 10.94 11.93
CA VAL A 386 6.14 10.80 13.22
C VAL A 386 6.72 9.63 14.02
N THR A 387 6.87 9.83 15.33
CA THR A 387 7.15 8.75 16.29
C THR A 387 6.02 8.70 17.31
N VAL A 388 5.49 7.50 17.54
CA VAL A 388 4.51 7.17 18.57
C VAL A 388 5.18 6.19 19.53
N SER A 389 5.50 6.61 20.75
CA SER A 389 6.28 5.80 21.68
C SER A 389 5.76 5.78 23.11
N TRP A 390 5.94 4.66 23.80
CA TRP A 390 5.63 4.56 25.23
C TRP A 390 4.19 4.93 25.62
N ASN A 391 3.25 4.91 24.67
CA ASN A 391 1.85 5.22 24.96
C ASN A 391 1.11 3.96 25.42
N ILE A 392 0.02 4.13 26.14
CA ILE A 392 -1.00 3.09 26.33
C ILE A 392 -2.23 3.51 25.53
N LEU A 393 -2.69 2.65 24.63
CA LEU A 393 -3.98 2.75 23.94
C LEU A 393 -4.85 1.60 24.43
N ARG A 394 -6.02 1.92 24.99
CA ARG A 394 -6.84 0.92 25.68
C ARG A 394 -8.33 1.16 25.51
N ASN A 395 -9.10 0.06 25.41
CA ASN A 395 -10.55 0.08 25.35
C ASN A 395 -11.08 0.98 24.24
N HIS A 396 -10.72 0.68 22.99
CA HIS A 396 -11.15 1.47 21.85
C HIS A 396 -11.32 0.61 20.59
N TRP A 397 -12.20 1.05 19.67
CA TRP A 397 -12.53 0.30 18.46
C TRP A 397 -11.46 0.44 17.38
N LYS A 398 -11.13 1.68 16.99
CA LYS A 398 -10.30 2.00 15.82
C LYS A 398 -9.09 2.83 16.27
N ASP A 399 -7.98 2.24 16.68
CA ASP A 399 -6.94 3.05 17.36
C ASP A 399 -6.17 3.99 16.45
N SER A 400 -5.44 3.48 15.47
CA SER A 400 -4.54 4.31 14.67
C SER A 400 -4.57 3.98 13.20
N LEU A 401 -5.05 4.94 12.42
CA LEU A 401 -5.06 4.90 10.97
C LEU A 401 -3.88 5.68 10.40
N VAL A 402 -3.13 5.05 9.50
CA VAL A 402 -2.07 5.70 8.71
C VAL A 402 -2.46 5.63 7.24
N GLY A 403 -2.84 6.76 6.66
CA GLY A 403 -3.43 6.87 5.32
C GLY A 403 -4.92 6.50 5.31
N HIS A 404 -5.79 7.49 5.10
CA HIS A 404 -7.24 7.36 5.31
C HIS A 404 -7.97 6.56 4.20
N SER A 405 -7.50 6.65 2.95
CA SER A 405 -8.24 6.16 1.78
C SER A 405 -7.36 5.38 0.81
N ASP A 406 -7.88 4.24 0.33
CA ASP A 406 -7.26 3.44 -0.74
C ASP A 406 -7.10 4.23 -2.05
N GLY A 407 -7.83 5.33 -2.22
CA GLY A 407 -7.75 6.23 -3.37
C GLY A 407 -6.69 7.32 -3.26
N ASN A 408 -6.00 7.46 -2.13
CA ASN A 408 -5.16 8.64 -1.85
C ASN A 408 -3.66 8.44 -2.15
N ALA A 409 -3.32 7.44 -2.94
CA ALA A 409 -1.92 7.12 -3.28
C ALA A 409 -1.14 8.30 -3.88
N GLY A 410 -1.82 9.20 -4.62
CA GLY A 410 -1.17 10.35 -5.26
C GLY A 410 -0.60 11.38 -4.28
N GLU A 411 -1.13 11.42 -3.06
CA GLU A 411 -0.65 12.27 -1.97
C GLU A 411 0.22 11.46 -0.99
N ASP A 412 -0.21 10.26 -0.60
CA ASP A 412 0.40 9.52 0.51
C ASP A 412 1.68 8.75 0.14
N VAL A 413 1.89 8.38 -1.13
CA VAL A 413 3.09 7.63 -1.56
C VAL A 413 4.33 8.53 -1.46
N GLY A 414 5.34 8.07 -0.71
CA GLY A 414 6.56 8.83 -0.42
C GLY A 414 6.53 9.58 0.92
N HIS A 415 5.39 9.52 1.62
CA HIS A 415 5.16 10.09 2.95
C HIS A 415 4.82 8.99 3.96
N LEU A 416 4.13 9.34 5.06
CA LEU A 416 3.66 8.41 6.09
C LEU A 416 4.79 7.56 6.69
N ARG A 417 5.96 8.17 6.93
CA ARG A 417 7.09 7.51 7.60
C ARG A 417 6.92 7.61 9.10
N ILE A 418 6.35 6.54 9.66
CA ILE A 418 5.93 6.48 11.06
C ILE A 418 6.70 5.42 11.83
N THR A 419 7.06 5.72 13.08
CA THR A 419 7.65 4.75 14.02
C THR A 419 6.70 4.52 15.19
N TYR A 420 6.41 3.26 15.49
CA TYR A 420 5.69 2.84 16.70
C TYR A 420 6.62 2.01 17.57
N HIS A 421 6.91 2.44 18.79
CA HIS A 421 7.67 1.59 19.71
C HIS A 421 7.32 1.68 21.18
N HIS A 422 7.43 0.54 21.88
CA HIS A 422 7.17 0.45 23.31
C HIS A 422 5.77 0.93 23.72
N ASN A 423 4.81 0.94 22.80
CA ASN A 423 3.42 1.21 23.11
C ASN A 423 2.74 -0.05 23.64
N TRP A 424 1.70 0.13 24.44
CA TRP A 424 0.81 -0.92 24.90
C TRP A 424 -0.57 -0.74 24.26
N PHE A 425 -0.96 -1.66 23.38
CA PHE A 425 -2.32 -1.79 22.86
C PHE A 425 -3.05 -2.86 23.68
N ASP A 426 -4.05 -2.47 24.48
CA ASP A 426 -4.71 -3.37 25.43
C ASP A 426 -6.23 -3.32 25.33
N ARG A 427 -6.89 -4.46 25.06
CA ARG A 427 -8.36 -4.52 24.90
C ARG A 427 -8.88 -3.57 23.83
N THR A 428 -8.11 -3.46 22.75
CA THR A 428 -8.46 -2.73 21.54
C THR A 428 -9.03 -3.68 20.51
N PHE A 429 -9.72 -3.18 19.48
CA PHE A 429 -10.37 -4.04 18.49
C PHE A 429 -9.61 -4.10 17.18
N GLU A 430 -9.23 -2.96 16.60
CA GLU A 430 -8.53 -2.90 15.32
C GLU A 430 -7.63 -1.65 15.16
N ARG A 431 -6.80 -1.69 14.11
CA ARG A 431 -5.94 -0.60 13.63
C ARG A 431 -4.81 -0.27 14.62
N ASN A 432 -3.91 -1.22 14.87
CA ASN A 432 -2.82 -1.05 15.86
C ASN A 432 -1.38 -1.11 15.29
N PRO A 433 -1.00 -0.37 14.23
CA PRO A 433 -1.80 0.51 13.36
C PRO A 433 -2.35 -0.22 12.13
N ARG A 434 -3.30 0.41 11.42
CA ARG A 434 -3.62 0.08 10.02
C ARG A 434 -2.92 1.07 9.10
N VAL A 435 -2.08 0.57 8.19
CA VAL A 435 -1.19 1.38 7.36
C VAL A 435 -1.52 1.20 5.88
N ARG A 436 -1.62 2.32 5.17
CA ARG A 436 -1.66 2.42 3.71
C ARG A 436 -0.48 3.23 3.19
N PHE A 437 0.07 2.83 2.05
CA PHE A 437 1.13 3.49 1.26
C PHE A 437 2.49 3.77 1.92
N GLY A 438 2.54 4.07 3.22
CA GLY A 438 3.75 4.47 3.92
C GLY A 438 4.87 3.45 3.82
N GLU A 439 6.09 3.92 3.53
CA GLU A 439 7.28 3.08 3.46
C GLU A 439 8.53 3.89 3.84
N THR A 440 9.32 3.47 4.83
CA THR A 440 9.13 2.33 5.74
C THR A 440 8.39 2.76 7.00
N VAL A 441 7.28 2.09 7.35
CA VAL A 441 6.71 2.20 8.70
C VAL A 441 7.38 1.15 9.59
N HIS A 442 7.86 1.57 10.76
CA HIS A 442 8.60 0.70 11.67
C HIS A 442 7.81 0.50 12.96
N VAL A 443 7.41 -0.73 13.22
CA VAL A 443 6.63 -1.12 14.40
C VAL A 443 7.47 -2.10 15.20
N PHE A 444 8.08 -1.64 16.29
CA PHE A 444 8.98 -2.49 17.07
C PHE A 444 8.77 -2.42 18.57
N ASN A 445 8.97 -3.53 19.26
CA ASN A 445 8.89 -3.62 20.73
C ASN A 445 7.58 -3.08 21.34
N ASN A 446 6.46 -3.16 20.62
CA ASN A 446 5.14 -2.87 21.19
C ASN A 446 4.58 -4.13 21.85
N TYR A 447 3.71 -3.93 22.84
CA TYR A 447 2.98 -5.00 23.51
C TYR A 447 1.50 -4.90 23.13
N TYR A 448 0.97 -5.98 22.56
CA TYR A 448 -0.40 -6.15 22.13
C TYR A 448 -1.06 -7.19 23.02
N SER A 449 -2.11 -6.83 23.76
CA SER A 449 -2.78 -7.76 24.67
C SER A 449 -4.30 -7.70 24.62
N ASN A 450 -4.94 -8.87 24.60
CA ASN A 450 -6.39 -9.03 24.65
C ASN A 450 -7.10 -8.28 23.51
N ILE A 451 -6.62 -8.47 22.28
CA ILE A 451 -7.24 -7.97 21.05
C ILE A 451 -8.05 -9.13 20.47
N ASP A 452 -8.99 -9.59 21.29
CA ASP A 452 -9.81 -10.78 21.08
C ASP A 452 -11.29 -10.51 21.39
N ASN A 453 -11.67 -9.23 21.41
CA ASN A 453 -13.02 -8.79 21.69
C ASN A 453 -14.05 -9.31 20.67
N ASN A 454 -13.66 -9.56 19.42
CA ASN A 454 -14.47 -10.25 18.42
C ASN A 454 -13.62 -11.04 17.41
N THR A 455 -14.27 -11.80 16.52
CA THR A 455 -13.61 -12.69 15.55
C THR A 455 -12.82 -11.98 14.45
N SER A 456 -12.98 -10.66 14.31
CA SER A 456 -12.31 -9.84 13.30
C SER A 456 -11.24 -8.93 13.91
N SER A 457 -11.03 -8.98 15.23
CA SER A 457 -10.03 -8.16 15.90
C SER A 457 -8.61 -8.46 15.40
N TYR A 458 -7.77 -7.43 15.28
CA TYR A 458 -6.39 -7.59 14.83
C TYR A 458 -5.47 -6.51 15.37
N GLY A 459 -4.18 -6.84 15.44
CA GLY A 459 -3.13 -5.88 15.77
C GLY A 459 -2.79 -4.98 14.58
N ILE A 460 -1.82 -5.40 13.77
CA ILE A 460 -1.25 -4.57 12.70
C ILE A 460 -1.90 -4.90 11.36
N ALA A 461 -2.14 -3.92 10.50
CA ALA A 461 -2.46 -4.19 9.10
C ALA A 461 -1.56 -3.37 8.17
N SER A 462 -0.86 -4.06 7.27
CA SER A 462 -0.15 -3.46 6.14
C SER A 462 -1.00 -3.64 4.88
N THR A 463 -1.45 -2.54 4.30
CA THR A 463 -2.36 -2.52 3.14
C THR A 463 -1.88 -1.53 2.09
N MET A 464 -2.44 -1.59 0.88
CA MET A 464 -2.17 -0.65 -0.21
C MET A 464 -0.67 -0.43 -0.50
N ASN A 465 0.08 -1.54 -0.59
CA ASN A 465 1.53 -1.55 -0.82
C ASN A 465 2.39 -0.81 0.24
N ALA A 466 1.84 -0.47 1.41
CA ALA A 466 2.62 -0.01 2.56
C ALA A 466 3.77 -0.98 2.86
N GLY A 467 4.93 -0.47 3.27
CA GLY A 467 6.07 -1.29 3.69
C GLY A 467 6.24 -1.21 5.21
N VAL A 468 5.83 -2.26 5.93
CA VAL A 468 5.85 -2.29 7.40
C VAL A 468 6.88 -3.28 7.93
N LEU A 469 7.88 -2.81 8.67
CA LEU A 469 8.80 -3.65 9.42
C LEU A 469 8.22 -3.89 10.82
N VAL A 470 7.89 -5.14 11.13
CA VAL A 470 7.34 -5.57 12.43
C VAL A 470 8.38 -6.39 13.18
N GLU A 471 9.05 -5.79 14.16
CA GLU A 471 10.23 -6.37 14.81
C GLU A 471 10.13 -6.41 16.35
N GLY A 472 10.36 -7.57 16.96
CA GLY A 472 10.47 -7.69 18.42
C GLY A 472 9.18 -7.40 19.21
N ASN A 473 8.01 -7.35 18.56
CA ASN A 473 6.75 -7.09 19.24
C ASN A 473 6.23 -8.34 19.98
N VAL A 474 5.40 -8.13 20.99
CA VAL A 474 4.76 -9.20 21.76
C VAL A 474 3.26 -9.14 21.56
N PHE A 475 2.66 -10.24 21.11
CA PHE A 475 1.22 -10.42 20.93
C PHE A 475 0.71 -11.51 21.90
N GLU A 476 -0.26 -11.15 22.75
CA GLU A 476 -0.85 -12.04 23.75
C GLU A 476 -2.38 -11.98 23.69
N ASN A 477 -3.04 -13.09 23.33
CA ASN A 477 -4.49 -13.14 23.10
C ASN A 477 -4.94 -12.13 22.03
N VAL A 478 -4.38 -12.26 20.82
CA VAL A 478 -4.68 -11.40 19.67
C VAL A 478 -5.25 -12.25 18.54
N VAL A 479 -6.46 -11.99 18.09
CA VAL A 479 -7.14 -12.83 17.09
C VAL A 479 -6.34 -12.95 15.79
N GLN A 480 -5.84 -11.84 15.26
CA GLN A 480 -4.85 -11.82 14.18
C GLN A 480 -3.71 -10.83 14.53
N ALA A 481 -2.47 -11.29 14.61
CA ALA A 481 -1.35 -10.40 14.94
C ALA A 481 -1.09 -9.38 13.81
N CYS A 482 -1.01 -9.84 12.55
CA CYS A 482 -0.82 -8.95 11.41
C CYS A 482 -1.57 -9.38 10.14
N TRP A 483 -2.20 -8.43 9.46
CA TRP A 483 -2.65 -8.56 8.06
C TRP A 483 -1.62 -7.97 7.09
N SER A 484 -1.38 -8.66 5.97
CA SER A 484 -0.53 -8.12 4.90
C SER A 484 -0.83 -8.78 3.55
N ALA A 485 -0.45 -10.04 3.35
CA ALA A 485 -0.53 -10.72 2.06
C ALA A 485 -1.96 -10.83 1.53
N SER A 486 -2.92 -10.94 2.45
CA SER A 486 -4.35 -11.04 2.12
C SER A 486 -5.04 -9.70 1.93
N GLY A 487 -4.36 -8.58 2.26
CA GLY A 487 -5.02 -7.29 2.45
C GLY A 487 -5.87 -7.27 3.72
N TYR A 488 -6.76 -6.28 3.85
CA TYR A 488 -7.76 -6.24 4.91
C TYR A 488 -8.99 -5.45 4.46
N ALA A 489 -10.18 -6.01 4.70
CA ALA A 489 -11.44 -5.50 4.17
C ALA A 489 -11.34 -5.24 2.65
N ASP A 490 -11.67 -4.04 2.18
CA ASP A 490 -11.57 -3.68 0.76
C ASP A 490 -10.15 -3.24 0.33
N SER A 491 -9.21 -3.11 1.27
CA SER A 491 -7.86 -2.61 0.97
C SER A 491 -6.94 -3.73 0.48
N ASP A 492 -6.27 -3.47 -0.64
CA ASP A 492 -5.30 -4.38 -1.26
C ASP A 492 -4.14 -4.74 -0.30
N PRO A 493 -3.44 -5.85 -0.56
CA PRO A 493 -2.26 -6.25 0.21
C PRO A 493 -1.20 -5.16 0.34
N GLY A 494 -0.62 -5.05 1.54
CA GLY A 494 0.63 -4.35 1.79
C GLY A 494 1.82 -5.31 1.81
N ARG A 495 3.01 -4.77 2.07
CA ARG A 495 4.25 -5.50 2.32
C ARG A 495 4.57 -5.46 3.81
N LEU A 496 5.00 -6.59 4.35
CA LEU A 496 5.33 -6.73 5.76
C LEU A 496 6.47 -7.71 5.94
N VAL A 497 7.50 -7.29 6.67
CA VAL A 497 8.59 -8.15 7.14
C VAL A 497 8.47 -8.29 8.65
N ALA A 498 8.34 -9.53 9.13
CA ALA A 498 8.25 -9.86 10.55
C ALA A 498 9.59 -10.42 11.06
N ARG A 499 10.06 -9.95 12.21
CA ARG A 499 11.31 -10.40 12.86
C ARG A 499 11.12 -10.49 14.37
N ASP A 500 11.61 -11.56 14.99
CA ASP A 500 11.71 -11.73 16.44
C ASP A 500 10.43 -11.42 17.26
N ASN A 501 9.24 -11.50 16.63
CA ASN A 501 7.97 -11.28 17.31
C ASN A 501 7.58 -12.51 18.14
N LEU A 502 7.06 -12.28 19.35
CA LEU A 502 6.56 -13.33 20.23
C LEU A 502 5.03 -13.37 20.19
N LEU A 503 4.47 -14.51 19.80
CA LEU A 503 3.02 -14.72 19.71
C LEU A 503 2.60 -15.78 20.75
N THR A 504 1.70 -15.39 21.66
CA THR A 504 1.09 -16.28 22.66
C THR A 504 -0.41 -16.24 22.50
N ASN A 505 -1.05 -17.40 22.30
CA ASN A 505 -2.50 -17.51 22.05
C ASN A 505 -3.01 -16.50 21.00
N SER A 506 -2.23 -16.31 19.94
CA SER A 506 -2.50 -15.27 18.95
C SER A 506 -2.48 -15.84 17.54
N GLY A 507 -3.30 -15.27 16.65
CA GLY A 507 -3.25 -15.56 15.22
C GLY A 507 -1.95 -15.09 14.59
N PRO A 508 -1.67 -15.53 13.34
CA PRO A 508 -0.40 -15.29 12.69
C PRO A 508 -0.15 -13.81 12.40
N CYS A 509 1.11 -13.51 12.10
CA CYS A 509 1.51 -12.28 11.44
C CYS A 509 1.78 -12.60 9.97
N GLU A 510 0.88 -12.18 9.07
CA GLU A 510 1.10 -12.36 7.63
C GLU A 510 2.30 -11.53 7.17
N THR A 511 3.15 -12.12 6.34
CA THR A 511 4.29 -11.44 5.71
C THR A 511 4.11 -11.38 4.21
N ASN A 512 4.60 -10.32 3.58
CA ASN A 512 4.56 -10.17 2.13
C ASN A 512 5.68 -9.27 1.61
N GLY A 513 6.30 -9.65 0.51
CA GLY A 513 7.31 -8.85 -0.19
C GLY A 513 8.52 -8.45 0.66
N SER A 514 9.06 -7.27 0.38
CA SER A 514 10.20 -6.67 1.08
C SER A 514 9.88 -5.26 1.53
N VAL A 515 10.52 -4.83 2.61
CA VAL A 515 10.39 -3.49 3.18
C VAL A 515 11.75 -2.82 3.18
N ALA A 516 11.82 -1.53 2.84
CA ALA A 516 13.07 -0.79 2.88
C ALA A 516 13.68 -0.74 4.30
N SER A 517 14.99 -0.52 4.38
CA SER A 517 15.69 -0.41 5.66
C SER A 517 15.32 0.90 6.37
N VAL A 518 15.21 0.85 7.70
CA VAL A 518 15.08 2.07 8.51
C VAL A 518 16.43 2.84 8.55
N PRO A 519 16.43 4.17 8.37
CA PRO A 519 17.67 4.94 8.23
C PRO A 519 18.31 5.41 9.54
N TYR A 520 17.58 5.32 10.66
CA TYR A 520 18.01 5.80 11.96
C TYR A 520 18.63 4.70 12.82
N GLY A 521 19.51 5.09 13.75
CA GLY A 521 20.02 4.18 14.77
C GLY A 521 18.95 3.84 15.80
N TYR A 522 18.83 2.56 16.14
CA TYR A 522 18.00 2.05 17.24
C TYR A 522 18.60 0.74 17.76
N THR A 523 18.12 0.30 18.92
CA THR A 523 18.43 -1.03 19.44
C THR A 523 17.13 -1.67 19.89
N ALA A 524 16.68 -2.69 19.15
CA ALA A 524 15.54 -3.49 19.57
C ALA A 524 15.92 -4.29 20.82
N GLN A 525 15.15 -4.12 21.89
CA GLN A 525 15.15 -5.06 23.02
C GLN A 525 14.69 -6.44 22.56
N SER A 526 15.15 -7.50 23.23
CA SER A 526 14.59 -8.84 23.01
C SER A 526 13.08 -8.86 23.31
N SER A 527 12.29 -9.52 22.45
CA SER A 527 10.84 -9.64 22.63
C SER A 527 10.45 -10.25 23.99
N GLY A 528 11.30 -11.08 24.59
CA GLY A 528 11.06 -11.61 25.94
C GLY A 528 11.05 -10.55 27.06
N ALA A 529 11.67 -9.39 26.86
CA ALA A 529 11.70 -8.28 27.82
C ALA A 529 10.62 -7.22 27.57
N VAL A 530 10.06 -7.18 26.36
CA VAL A 530 9.15 -6.11 25.90
C VAL A 530 7.93 -5.97 26.79
N LYS A 531 7.25 -7.06 27.13
CA LYS A 531 6.09 -7.02 28.04
C LYS A 531 6.42 -6.36 29.37
N SER A 532 7.54 -6.74 30.00
CA SER A 532 7.96 -6.15 31.28
C SER A 532 8.34 -4.68 31.16
N SER A 533 9.08 -4.29 30.12
CA SER A 533 9.49 -2.90 29.89
C SER A 533 8.26 -2.02 29.65
N VAL A 534 7.39 -2.42 28.72
CA VAL A 534 6.21 -1.66 28.31
C VAL A 534 5.21 -1.52 29.46
N THR A 535 4.90 -2.59 30.19
CA THR A 535 3.95 -2.51 31.32
C THR A 535 4.48 -1.69 32.50
N ALA A 536 5.80 -1.56 32.65
CA ALA A 536 6.41 -0.73 33.68
C ALA A 536 6.49 0.76 33.28
N GLY A 537 6.80 1.04 32.02
CA GLY A 537 7.18 2.35 31.52
C GLY A 537 6.14 3.09 30.68
N ALA A 538 5.21 2.41 30.02
CA ALA A 538 4.27 3.10 29.12
C ALA A 538 3.18 3.89 29.89
N GLY A 539 2.69 4.96 29.26
CA GLY A 539 1.53 5.74 29.68
C GLY A 539 1.86 6.97 30.53
N ALA A 540 0.82 7.74 30.84
CA ALA A 540 0.96 8.94 31.64
C ALA A 540 1.44 8.62 33.07
N GLY A 541 2.23 9.53 33.65
CA GLY A 541 2.86 9.42 34.95
C GLY A 541 4.19 8.67 34.97
N LYS A 542 4.82 8.47 33.79
CA LYS A 542 6.00 7.62 33.64
C LYS A 542 7.21 8.29 32.97
N LEU A 543 7.13 9.61 32.74
CA LEU A 543 8.26 10.42 32.29
C LEU A 543 9.41 10.46 33.28
#